data_AF-A0A367XJ44-F1
#
_entry.id   AF-A0A367XJ44-F1
#
_cell.length_a   1.000
_cell.length_b   1.000
_cell.length_c   1.000
_cell.angle_alpha   90.00
_cell.angle_beta   90.00
_cell.angle_gamma   90.00
#
_symmetry.space_group_name_H-M   'P 1'
#
loop_
_entity.id
_entity.type
_entity.pdbx_description
1 polymer ?
#
loop_
_entity_poly.entity_id
_entity_poly.type
_entity_poly.pdbx_seq_one_letter_code
_entity_poly.pdbx_strand_id
1 'polypeptide(L)'
;MSGKINDDEEWVLVQSAFLDDEYKDDIAIYLVMETVRPGLYRIQGGSAQASARAGWRLDTGGWLRSRQEYGDVGDHSLLTDEEAQEYLDAMGLRLKDGKELMIREFRRVNGYDPVLLPVDPKFKERRDLARKRLKLPPKA
;
A
#
# COMPACT_ATOMS: atom_id res chain seq x y z
N MET A 1 24.97 26.34 8.48
CA MET A 1 25.44 25.10 9.12
C MET A 1 24.27 24.47 9.85
N SER A 2 23.86 23.30 9.36
CA SER A 2 23.07 22.23 9.97
C SER A 2 21.94 22.63 10.94
N GLY A 3 20.74 22.81 10.40
CA GLY A 3 19.52 22.63 11.18
C GLY A 3 19.34 21.13 11.41
N LYS A 4 19.38 20.69 12.67
CA LYS A 4 18.99 19.34 13.05
C LYS A 4 17.50 19.17 12.72
N ILE A 5 17.20 18.32 11.75
CA ILE A 5 15.85 17.78 11.58
C ILE A 5 15.63 16.90 12.80
N ASN A 6 14.66 17.26 13.65
CA ASN A 6 14.21 16.38 14.71
C ASN A 6 13.48 15.21 14.03
N ASP A 7 14.01 13.99 14.16
CA ASP A 7 13.43 12.74 13.66
C ASP A 7 12.20 12.26 14.47
N ASP A 8 11.57 13.15 15.24
CA ASP A 8 10.48 12.84 16.15
C ASP A 8 9.18 13.52 15.68
N GLU A 9 8.15 12.72 15.39
CA GLU A 9 6.70 13.02 15.41
C GLU A 9 5.92 13.39 14.13
N GLU A 10 6.51 13.56 12.94
CA GLU A 10 5.71 13.93 11.76
C GLU A 10 4.99 12.71 11.12
N TRP A 11 3.69 12.86 10.85
CA TRP A 11 2.94 11.89 10.04
C TRP A 11 3.30 12.08 8.57
N VAL A 12 3.90 11.06 7.97
CA VAL A 12 4.23 11.04 6.55
C VAL A 12 3.17 10.28 5.77
N LEU A 13 2.84 10.75 4.58
CA LEU A 13 1.88 10.10 3.69
C LEU A 13 2.64 9.29 2.64
N VAL A 14 2.23 8.03 2.43
CA VAL A 14 2.85 7.10 1.49
C VAL A 14 1.80 6.33 0.70
N GLN A 15 2.23 5.74 -0.41
CA GLN A 15 1.44 4.77 -1.17
C GLN A 15 2.06 3.39 -1.02
N SER A 16 1.28 2.44 -0.53
CA SER A 16 1.73 1.07 -0.29
C SER A 16 0.96 0.08 -1.14
N ALA A 17 1.67 -0.93 -1.65
CA ALA A 17 1.11 -2.00 -2.46
C ALA A 17 0.95 -3.27 -1.63
N PHE A 18 -0.23 -3.89 -1.71
CA PHE A 18 -0.55 -5.14 -1.05
C PHE A 18 -0.93 -6.18 -2.10
N LEU A 19 -0.35 -7.38 -1.98
CA LEU A 19 -0.79 -8.55 -2.73
C LEU A 19 -2.03 -9.15 -2.07
N ASP A 20 -3.01 -9.46 -2.90
CA ASP A 20 -4.14 -10.30 -2.54
C ASP A 20 -4.14 -11.53 -3.45
N ASP A 21 -3.65 -12.64 -2.90
CA ASP A 21 -3.46 -13.93 -3.56
C ASP A 21 -4.35 -15.03 -2.95
N GLU A 22 -5.41 -14.64 -2.24
CA GLU A 22 -6.38 -15.56 -1.63
C GLU A 22 -6.96 -16.52 -2.67
N TYR A 23 -7.17 -16.03 -3.90
CA TYR A 23 -7.58 -16.81 -5.05
C TYR A 23 -6.44 -16.85 -6.07
N LYS A 24 -5.83 -18.02 -6.25
CA LYS A 24 -4.67 -18.21 -7.14
C LYS A 24 -4.95 -17.81 -8.60
N ASP A 25 -6.20 -17.95 -9.03
CA ASP A 25 -6.63 -17.62 -10.39
C ASP A 25 -7.18 -16.18 -10.51
N ASP A 26 -7.26 -15.44 -9.40
CA ASP A 26 -7.78 -14.07 -9.32
C ASP A 26 -6.91 -13.21 -8.39
N ILE A 27 -5.63 -13.10 -8.77
CA ILE A 27 -4.67 -12.25 -8.06
C ILE A 27 -5.08 -10.79 -8.23
N ALA A 28 -5.10 -10.05 -7.12
CA ALA A 28 -5.28 -8.61 -7.13
C ALA A 28 -4.13 -7.87 -6.42
N ILE A 29 -3.84 -6.66 -6.90
CA ILE A 29 -2.94 -5.73 -6.22
C ILE A 29 -3.77 -4.57 -5.69
N TYR A 30 -3.61 -4.23 -4.41
CA TYR A 30 -4.24 -3.06 -3.81
C TYR A 30 -3.18 -1.99 -3.54
N LEU A 31 -3.43 -0.79 -4.04
CA LEU A 31 -2.69 0.41 -3.68
C LEU A 31 -3.51 1.22 -2.68
N VAL A 32 -2.89 1.54 -1.55
CA VAL A 32 -3.53 2.31 -0.48
C VAL A 32 -2.73 3.55 -0.18
N MET A 33 -3.40 4.57 0.36
CA MET A 33 -2.73 5.70 0.99
C MET A 33 -2.59 5.40 2.48
N GLU A 34 -1.39 5.55 3.04
CA GLU A 34 -1.15 5.36 4.46
C GLU A 34 -0.53 6.60 5.07
N THR A 35 -0.96 6.96 6.27
CA THR A 35 -0.20 7.88 7.13
C THR A 35 0.65 7.05 8.08
N VAL A 36 1.96 7.29 8.11
CA VAL A 36 2.94 6.53 8.91
C VAL A 36 3.68 7.48 9.86
N ARG A 37 3.97 7.01 11.07
CA ARG A 37 4.88 7.63 12.03
C ARG A 37 5.64 6.53 12.79
N PRO A 38 6.68 6.85 13.59
CA PRO A 38 7.35 5.83 14.40
C PRO A 38 6.38 5.00 15.25
N GLY A 39 6.36 3.69 15.03
CA GLY A 39 5.55 2.72 15.76
C GLY A 39 4.05 2.65 15.40
N LEU A 40 3.54 3.54 14.53
CA LEU A 40 2.11 3.66 14.24
C LEU A 40 1.87 3.99 12.77
N TYR A 41 0.88 3.33 12.15
CA TYR A 41 0.42 3.65 10.81
C TYR A 41 -1.10 3.56 10.74
N ARG A 42 -1.67 4.19 9.72
CA ARG A 42 -3.10 4.14 9.43
C ARG A 42 -3.31 4.09 7.92
N ILE A 43 -3.99 3.04 7.48
CA ILE A 43 -4.49 2.92 6.11
C ILE A 43 -5.72 3.83 5.97
N GLN A 44 -5.73 4.67 4.93
CA GLN A 44 -6.90 5.47 4.58
C GLN A 44 -7.99 4.58 3.99
N GLY A 45 -9.26 4.91 4.20
CA GLY A 45 -10.38 4.03 3.87
C GLY A 45 -10.62 3.74 2.38
N GLY A 46 -9.82 4.30 1.46
CA GLY A 46 -9.91 4.04 0.02
C GLY A 46 -8.64 3.38 -0.52
N SER A 47 -8.82 2.58 -1.56
CA SER A 47 -7.71 1.93 -2.28
C SER A 47 -7.98 1.92 -3.78
N ALA A 48 -6.95 1.67 -4.58
CA ALA A 48 -7.07 1.30 -5.98
C ALA A 48 -6.73 -0.18 -6.11
N GLN A 49 -7.65 -0.96 -6.67
CA GLN A 49 -7.46 -2.37 -6.94
C GLN A 49 -7.12 -2.57 -8.41
N ALA A 50 -6.05 -3.31 -8.68
CA ALA A 50 -5.73 -3.87 -9.98
C ALA A 50 -6.13 -5.34 -10.04
N SER A 51 -6.71 -5.73 -11.18
CA SER A 51 -6.93 -7.13 -11.56
C SER A 51 -6.81 -7.27 -13.07
N ALA A 52 -6.47 -8.47 -13.56
CA ALA A 52 -6.38 -8.73 -15.00
C ALA A 52 -7.73 -8.50 -15.73
N ARG A 53 -8.86 -8.76 -15.04
CA ARG A 53 -10.19 -8.66 -15.63
C ARG A 53 -10.72 -7.23 -15.73
N ALA A 54 -10.48 -6.41 -14.70
CA ALA A 54 -11.10 -5.09 -14.57
C ALA A 54 -10.12 -3.93 -14.75
N GLY A 55 -8.81 -4.18 -14.81
CA GLY A 55 -7.80 -3.14 -14.74
C GLY A 55 -7.79 -2.45 -13.38
N TRP A 56 -7.40 -1.18 -13.35
CA TRP A 56 -7.44 -0.34 -12.16
C TRP A 56 -8.85 0.17 -11.88
N ARG A 57 -9.33 -0.06 -10.66
CA ARG A 57 -10.59 0.48 -10.14
C ARG A 57 -10.41 1.05 -8.73
N LEU A 58 -11.19 2.05 -8.37
CA LEU A 58 -11.28 2.49 -6.98
C LEU A 58 -12.09 1.49 -6.17
N ASP A 59 -11.57 1.11 -5.01
CA ASP A 59 -12.26 0.36 -3.97
C ASP A 59 -12.46 1.28 -2.76
N THR A 60 -13.73 1.49 -2.37
CA THR A 60 -14.11 2.44 -1.33
C THR A 60 -13.96 1.88 0.10
N GLY A 61 -13.04 0.93 0.30
CA GLY A 61 -12.70 0.35 1.59
C GLY A 61 -13.26 -1.05 1.84
N GLY A 62 -13.72 -1.75 0.80
CA GLY A 62 -14.19 -3.13 0.90
C GLY A 62 -13.05 -4.06 1.32
N TRP A 63 -11.88 -3.92 0.67
CA TRP A 63 -10.69 -4.71 1.00
C TRP A 63 -10.21 -4.48 2.43
N LEU A 64 -10.08 -3.21 2.84
CA LEU A 64 -9.61 -2.87 4.18
C LEU A 64 -10.56 -3.41 5.26
N ARG A 65 -11.87 -3.29 5.04
CA ARG A 65 -12.87 -3.84 5.96
C ARG A 65 -12.74 -5.36 6.11
N SER A 66 -12.66 -6.07 4.99
CA SER A 66 -12.47 -7.53 4.99
C SER A 66 -11.22 -7.93 5.79
N ARG A 67 -10.07 -7.30 5.51
CA ARG A 67 -8.81 -7.55 6.22
C ARG A 67 -8.88 -7.24 7.72
N GLN A 68 -9.57 -6.16 8.11
CA GLN A 68 -9.81 -5.81 9.51
C GLN A 68 -10.70 -6.82 10.24
N GLU A 69 -11.73 -7.35 9.57
CA GLU A 69 -12.61 -8.40 10.13
C GLU A 69 -11.83 -9.68 10.45
N TYR A 70 -10.82 -10.02 9.64
CA TYR A 70 -9.92 -11.15 9.89
C TYR A 70 -8.78 -10.84 10.90
N GLY A 71 -8.72 -9.62 11.45
CA GLY A 71 -7.69 -9.22 12.40
C GLY A 71 -6.27 -9.10 11.80
N ASP A 72 -6.16 -9.07 10.48
CA ASP A 72 -4.90 -8.93 9.76
C ASP A 72 -5.06 -8.00 8.56
N VAL A 73 -4.53 -6.78 8.69
CA VAL A 73 -4.53 -5.77 7.62
C VAL A 73 -3.63 -6.14 6.43
N GLY A 74 -2.89 -7.25 6.51
CA GLY A 74 -2.15 -7.79 5.37
C GLY A 74 -0.71 -7.30 5.27
N ASP A 75 -0.10 -6.75 6.33
CA ASP A 75 1.29 -6.28 6.29
C ASP A 75 2.28 -7.35 5.79
N HIS A 76 1.96 -8.64 5.97
CA HIS A 76 2.77 -9.75 5.47
C HIS A 76 2.79 -9.88 3.93
N SER A 77 1.81 -9.27 3.25
CA SER A 77 1.63 -9.26 1.79
C SER A 77 2.03 -7.94 1.13
N LEU A 78 2.64 -7.02 1.88
CA LEU A 78 3.27 -5.80 1.35
C LEU A 78 4.28 -6.13 0.23
N LEU A 79 4.26 -5.30 -0.82
CA LEU A 79 5.12 -5.37 -1.98
C LEU A 79 5.94 -4.10 -2.15
N THR A 80 7.20 -4.23 -2.57
CA THR A 80 7.94 -3.08 -3.12
C THR A 80 7.30 -2.64 -4.44
N ASP A 81 7.66 -1.46 -4.92
CA ASP A 81 7.19 -0.98 -6.23
C ASP A 81 7.60 -1.95 -7.35
N GLU A 82 8.81 -2.50 -7.28
CA GLU A 82 9.33 -3.48 -8.24
C GLU A 82 8.53 -4.78 -8.19
N GLU A 83 8.34 -5.35 -6.99
CA GLU A 83 7.53 -6.57 -6.80
C GLU A 83 6.10 -6.35 -7.29
N ALA A 84 5.50 -5.19 -6.98
CA ALA A 84 4.16 -4.85 -7.45
C ALA A 84 4.10 -4.75 -8.98
N GLN A 85 5.11 -4.14 -9.60
CA GLN A 85 5.17 -4.03 -11.07
C GLN A 85 5.30 -5.39 -11.74
N GLU A 86 6.02 -6.37 -11.16
CA GLU A 86 6.11 -7.74 -11.70
C GLU A 86 4.73 -8.42 -11.80
N TYR A 87 3.88 -8.29 -10.78
CA TYR A 87 2.51 -8.80 -10.84
C TYR A 87 1.66 -8.04 -11.85
N LEU A 88 1.81 -6.71 -11.91
CA LEU A 88 1.05 -5.86 -12.81
C LEU A 88 1.42 -6.08 -14.27
N ASP A 89 2.68 -6.40 -14.58
CA ASP A 89 3.13 -6.73 -15.93
C ASP A 89 2.40 -7.97 -16.47
N ALA A 90 2.17 -8.98 -15.62
CA ALA A 90 1.36 -10.16 -15.98
C ALA A 90 -0.12 -9.81 -16.26
N MET A 91 -0.62 -8.71 -15.69
CA MET A 91 -1.97 -8.18 -15.92
C MET A 91 -2.03 -7.17 -17.08
N GLY A 92 -0.90 -6.79 -17.67
CA GLY A 92 -0.83 -5.73 -18.69
C GLY A 92 -1.07 -4.32 -18.12
N LEU A 93 -0.76 -4.10 -16.85
CA LEU A 93 -1.02 -2.86 -16.12
C LEU A 93 0.28 -2.17 -15.67
N ARG A 94 0.22 -0.85 -15.45
CA ARG A 94 1.33 -0.05 -14.93
C ARG A 94 1.04 0.42 -13.52
N LEU A 95 2.01 0.28 -12.62
CA LEU A 95 1.92 0.74 -11.23
C LEU A 95 1.64 2.25 -11.16
N LYS A 96 2.29 3.00 -12.04
CA LYS A 96 2.13 4.46 -12.14
C LYS A 96 0.67 4.87 -12.33
N ASP A 97 -0.11 4.14 -13.13
CA ASP A 97 -1.50 4.47 -13.41
C ASP A 97 -2.37 4.34 -12.15
N GLY A 98 -2.13 3.29 -11.35
CA GLY A 98 -2.81 3.10 -10.07
C GLY A 98 -2.41 4.15 -9.02
N LYS A 99 -1.11 4.51 -8.95
CA LYS A 99 -0.63 5.59 -8.07
C LYS A 99 -1.25 6.94 -8.43
N GLU A 100 -1.32 7.26 -9.72
CA GLU A 100 -1.99 8.47 -10.22
C GLU A 100 -3.49 8.47 -9.92
N LEU A 101 -4.16 7.32 -10.07
CA LEU A 101 -5.58 7.18 -9.71
C LEU A 101 -5.83 7.55 -8.25
N MET A 102 -4.99 7.06 -7.33
CA MET A 102 -5.07 7.38 -5.91
C MET A 102 -4.79 8.86 -5.62
N ILE A 103 -3.81 9.47 -6.29
CA ILE A 103 -3.52 10.92 -6.15
C ILE A 103 -4.72 11.75 -6.65
N ARG A 104 -5.30 11.40 -7.81
CA ARG A 104 -6.47 12.09 -8.35
C ARG A 104 -7.66 11.99 -7.41
N GLU A 105 -7.89 10.82 -6.82
CA GLU A 105 -8.97 10.63 -5.85
C GLU A 105 -8.73 11.43 -4.56
N PHE A 106 -7.49 11.41 -4.04
CA PHE A 106 -7.13 12.24 -2.89
C PHE A 106 -7.38 13.73 -3.19
N ARG A 107 -6.93 14.23 -4.35
CA ARG A 107 -7.14 15.62 -4.78
C ARG A 107 -8.62 15.95 -4.90
N ARG A 108 -9.43 15.04 -5.47
CA ARG A 108 -10.88 15.22 -5.61
C ARG A 108 -11.56 15.41 -4.26
N VAL A 109 -11.14 14.67 -3.24
CA VAL A 109 -11.72 14.73 -1.88
C VAL A 109 -11.21 15.93 -1.08
N ASN A 110 -9.93 16.26 -1.17
CA ASN A 110 -9.29 17.23 -0.28
C ASN A 110 -9.04 18.61 -0.91
N GLY A 111 -9.11 18.73 -2.23
CA GLY A 111 -8.88 19.98 -2.96
C GLY A 111 -7.40 20.32 -3.22
N TYR A 112 -6.46 19.45 -2.84
CA TYR A 112 -5.02 19.64 -3.04
C TYR A 112 -4.29 18.30 -3.25
N ASP A 113 -3.05 18.36 -3.75
CA ASP A 113 -2.22 17.17 -3.96
C ASP A 113 -1.59 16.64 -2.68
N PRO A 114 -1.54 15.31 -2.49
CA PRO A 114 -0.86 14.72 -1.34
C PRO A 114 0.66 14.97 -1.44
N VAL A 115 1.28 15.34 -0.32
CA VAL A 115 2.75 15.35 -0.19
C VAL A 115 3.18 13.94 0.19
N LEU A 116 3.74 13.20 -0.77
CA LEU A 116 4.09 11.80 -0.60
C LEU A 116 5.59 11.61 -0.38
N LEU A 117 5.95 10.76 0.56
CA LEU A 117 7.27 10.11 0.53
C LEU A 117 7.26 9.02 -0.54
N PRO A 118 8.40 8.80 -1.22
CA PRO A 118 8.48 7.82 -2.29
C PRO A 118 8.29 6.38 -1.80
N VAL A 119 8.70 6.09 -0.56
CA VAL A 119 8.66 4.75 0.06
C VAL A 119 8.31 4.88 1.53
N ASP A 120 7.55 3.93 2.07
CA ASP A 120 7.35 3.77 3.51
C ASP A 120 8.70 3.49 4.20
N PRO A 121 9.23 4.37 5.06
CA PRO A 121 10.50 4.16 5.75
C PRO A 121 10.50 2.93 6.67
N LYS A 122 9.31 2.41 7.01
CA LYS A 122 9.10 1.23 7.85
C LYS A 122 8.61 0.01 7.07
N PHE A 123 8.57 0.08 5.74
CA PHE A 123 8.09 -0.98 4.86
C PHE A 123 8.67 -2.35 5.21
N LYS A 124 10.01 -2.46 5.22
CA LYS A 124 10.70 -3.74 5.45
C LYS A 124 10.44 -4.27 6.85
N GLU A 125 10.53 -3.41 7.86
CA GLU A 125 10.31 -3.77 9.27
C GLU A 125 8.90 -4.32 9.49
N ARG A 126 7.86 -3.62 8.99
CA ARG A 126 6.46 -4.04 9.08
C ARG A 126 6.22 -5.39 8.41
N ARG A 127 6.68 -5.53 7.16
CA ARG A 127 6.52 -6.74 6.37
C ARG A 127 7.20 -7.93 7.04
N ASP A 128 8.45 -7.78 7.46
CA ASP A 128 9.23 -8.87 8.04
C ASP A 128 8.68 -9.31 9.41
N LEU A 129 8.23 -8.36 10.25
CA LEU A 129 7.57 -8.68 11.52
C LEU A 129 6.26 -9.44 11.30
N ALA A 130 5.42 -9.00 10.36
CA ALA A 130 4.16 -9.67 10.04
C ALA A 130 4.38 -11.08 9.49
N ARG A 131 5.35 -11.26 8.58
CA ARG A 131 5.72 -12.57 8.03
C ARG A 131 6.28 -13.50 9.11
N LYS A 132 7.13 -13.00 10.00
CA LYS A 132 7.66 -13.77 11.15
C LYS A 132 6.53 -14.23 12.08
N ARG A 133 5.59 -13.34 12.42
CA ARG A 133 4.40 -13.67 13.23
C ARG A 133 3.60 -14.82 12.61
N LEU A 134 3.46 -14.83 11.29
CA LEU A 134 2.73 -15.85 10.53
C LEU A 134 3.57 -17.07 10.12
N LYS A 135 4.84 -17.13 10.53
CA LYS A 135 5.80 -18.20 10.15
C LYS A 135 5.95 -18.36 8.62
N LEU A 136 5.84 -17.25 7.89
CA LEU A 136 6.05 -17.21 6.44
C LEU A 136 7.54 -17.04 6.11
N PRO A 137 8.01 -17.53 4.94
CA PRO A 137 9.38 -17.30 4.48
C PRO A 137 9.69 -15.80 4.34
N PRO A 138 10.93 -15.33 4.53
CA PRO A 138 11.28 -13.93 4.26
C PRO A 138 11.09 -13.57 2.78
N LYS A 139 10.79 -12.29 2.50
CA LYS A 139 10.83 -11.72 1.14
C LYS A 139 12.11 -10.87 1.00
N ALA A 140 12.64 -10.79 -0.22
CA ALA A 140 13.85 -10.03 -0.54
C ALA A 140 13.67 -8.54 -0.17
#